data_AF-A0A7C8QAC7-F1
#
_entry.id   AF-A0A7C8QAC7-F1
#
_cell.length_a   1.000
_cell.length_b   1.000
_cell.length_c   1.000
_cell.angle_alpha   90.00
_cell.angle_beta   90.00
_cell.angle_gamma   90.00
#
_symmetry.space_group_name_H-M   'P 1'
#
loop_
_entity.id
_entity.type
_entity.pdbx_description
1 polymer ?
#
loop_
_entity_poly.entity_id
_entity_poly.type
_entity_poly.pdbx_seq_one_letter_code
_entity_poly.pdbx_strand_id
1 'polypeptide(L)'
;MSEIESTLKLPSRELVIQTHPQPAPSKAYFTTLSPELLLSILEYLPARDVFSLILVCKAFYPVAHQILWSTPLVLDTSHYQDIKLRYAASDSNPLYMGWTFIKDFLLLDIGTPQMPDEESARILIELFHSGKLEPRCIDIEIYGRERGEEGLRVHDQEFWKSLMEYCRSKPPGEISLTLHAHNFQIMSLIDFQHLVKFRLDYGYTNLVNEDSRIMNLTTILNTAVMLKDLSLISIWRPFEQDIHILEESPEVLAGFQQAFDKLVRLERLVIENLFKEKSFFLSPPSNLKYLQIKAMTTPSWWLQLSKCSIPKLETLIIHHQLTRQCWDDQEQWSKEEFRINSVAITTLTGFSGEGPVFGTSDFADCILAANKGLNGNHEFISKRGNQVVPSIQSFARVMKDTMHDILESKLSECTWENVGPLLRDRGVDFVTDIFARDCLRTLNADIYQFIEDGAIPL
;
A
#
# COMPACT_ATOMS: atom_id res chain seq x y z
N MET A 1 -49.28 91.41 4.91
CA MET A 1 -49.66 90.36 3.95
C MET A 1 -49.35 89.04 4.64
N SER A 2 -50.25 88.56 5.53
CA SER A 2 -51.44 87.75 5.24
C SER A 2 -51.08 86.48 4.46
N GLU A 3 -51.19 85.32 5.12
CA GLU A 3 -52.14 84.23 4.80
C GLU A 3 -51.44 83.11 3.99
N ILE A 4 -51.58 81.80 4.20
CA ILE A 4 -52.61 80.94 4.81
C ILE A 4 -51.96 79.63 5.30
N GLU A 5 -52.51 79.09 6.39
CA GLU A 5 -52.30 77.74 6.94
C GLU A 5 -52.87 76.63 6.03
N SER A 6 -52.26 75.43 6.01
CA SER A 6 -53.04 74.21 5.78
C SER A 6 -52.48 73.02 6.54
N THR A 7 -53.30 72.55 7.48
CA THR A 7 -53.18 71.36 8.32
C THR A 7 -53.41 70.06 7.55
N LEU A 8 -52.62 69.02 7.84
CA LEU A 8 -53.04 67.62 7.68
C LEU A 8 -52.49 66.79 8.85
N LYS A 9 -53.41 66.41 9.73
CA LYS A 9 -53.20 65.48 10.86
C LYS A 9 -53.21 64.04 10.36
N LEU A 10 -52.27 63.23 10.84
CA LEU A 10 -52.34 61.77 10.81
C LEU A 10 -52.26 61.24 12.26
N PRO A 11 -52.94 60.13 12.58
CA PRO A 11 -53.21 59.73 13.96
C PRO A 11 -51.99 59.07 14.60
N SER A 12 -51.67 59.53 15.82
CA SER A 12 -50.72 58.90 16.72
C SER A 12 -51.20 57.48 17.06
N ARG A 13 -50.61 56.47 16.43
CA ARG A 13 -50.63 55.10 16.96
C ARG A 13 -49.48 54.97 17.95
N GLU A 14 -49.77 55.22 19.23
CA GLU A 14 -48.91 54.72 20.30
C GLU A 14 -49.00 53.20 20.32
N LEU A 15 -47.98 52.55 19.77
CA LEU A 15 -47.74 51.13 20.02
C LEU A 15 -47.22 51.02 21.45
N VAL A 16 -48.13 50.79 22.40
CA VAL A 16 -47.75 50.38 23.76
C VAL A 16 -47.22 48.94 23.65
N ILE A 17 -45.93 48.80 23.38
CA ILE A 17 -45.23 47.52 23.57
C ILE A 17 -44.93 47.44 25.06
N GLN A 18 -45.78 46.70 25.78
CA GLN A 18 -45.42 46.20 27.10
C GLN A 18 -44.21 45.27 26.96
N THR A 19 -43.01 45.82 27.14
CA THR A 19 -41.81 45.00 27.31
C THR A 19 -41.88 44.38 28.70
N HIS A 20 -42.26 43.10 28.76
CA HIS A 20 -41.93 42.28 29.92
C HIS A 20 -40.41 42.39 30.16
N PRO A 21 -39.95 42.53 31.41
CA PRO A 21 -38.52 42.53 31.71
C PRO A 21 -37.94 41.19 31.27
N GLN A 22 -37.20 41.19 30.16
CA GLN A 22 -36.44 40.03 29.75
C GLN A 22 -35.38 39.76 30.83
N PRO A 23 -35.32 38.54 31.40
CA PRO A 23 -34.23 38.18 32.29
C PRO A 23 -32.91 38.36 31.54
N ALA A 24 -31.90 38.92 32.22
CA ALA A 24 -30.59 39.17 31.65
C ALA A 24 -30.08 37.91 30.91
N PRO A 25 -29.53 38.04 29.69
CA PRO A 25 -29.09 36.88 28.92
C PRO A 25 -28.08 36.09 29.76
N SER A 26 -28.45 34.86 30.11
CA SER A 26 -27.55 33.97 30.84
C SER A 26 -26.30 33.81 30.02
N LYS A 27 -25.14 34.21 30.54
CA LYS A 27 -23.85 33.97 29.90
C LYS A 27 -23.67 32.45 29.78
N ALA A 28 -23.98 31.89 28.62
CA ALA A 28 -23.69 30.50 28.31
C ALA A 28 -22.17 30.41 28.16
N TYR A 29 -21.53 29.71 29.10
CA TYR A 29 -20.10 29.46 29.04
C TYR A 29 -19.84 28.25 28.15
N PHE A 30 -18.68 28.20 27.50
CA PHE A 30 -18.29 27.06 26.68
C PHE A 30 -18.35 25.73 27.47
N THR A 31 -18.04 25.74 28.77
CA THR A 31 -18.15 24.60 29.69
C THR A 31 -19.58 24.16 30.02
N THR A 32 -20.59 24.90 29.57
CA THR A 32 -22.02 24.56 29.77
C THR A 32 -22.64 23.86 28.57
N LEU A 33 -21.88 23.68 27.48
CA LEU A 33 -22.29 22.88 26.34
C LEU A 33 -22.41 21.40 26.74
N SER A 34 -23.27 20.66 26.03
CA SER A 34 -23.39 19.22 26.27
C SER A 34 -22.09 18.49 25.92
N PRO A 35 -21.77 17.35 26.57
CA PRO A 35 -20.57 16.58 26.29
C PRO A 35 -20.42 16.21 24.81
N GLU A 36 -21.52 15.95 24.10
CA GLU A 36 -21.52 15.58 22.68
C GLU A 36 -21.07 16.77 21.81
N LEU A 37 -21.59 17.97 22.07
CA LEU A 37 -21.16 19.18 21.36
C LEU A 37 -19.70 19.52 21.65
N LEU A 38 -19.28 19.38 22.91
CA LEU A 38 -17.89 19.55 23.28
C LEU A 38 -17.00 18.53 22.56
N LEU A 39 -17.43 17.28 22.47
CA LEU A 39 -16.68 16.24 21.79
C LEU A 39 -16.53 16.56 20.30
N SER A 40 -17.63 16.91 19.62
CA SER A 40 -17.59 17.33 18.22
C SER A 40 -16.72 18.56 17.98
N ILE A 41 -16.65 19.53 18.90
CA ILE A 41 -15.79 20.70 18.74
C ILE A 41 -14.32 20.34 18.95
N LEU A 42 -14.03 19.56 20.00
CA LEU A 42 -12.67 19.19 20.36
C LEU A 42 -12.06 18.18 19.38
N GLU A 43 -12.86 17.38 18.67
CA GLU A 43 -12.41 16.50 17.58
C GLU A 43 -11.73 17.26 16.43
N TYR A 44 -12.03 18.55 16.23
CA TYR A 44 -11.37 19.38 15.23
C TYR A 44 -10.03 19.97 15.70
N LEU A 45 -9.68 19.81 16.97
CA LEU A 45 -8.42 20.30 17.51
C LEU A 45 -7.31 19.23 17.40
N PRO A 46 -6.07 19.61 17.08
CA PRO A 46 -4.92 18.72 17.21
C PRO A 46 -4.81 18.15 18.63
N ALA A 47 -4.35 16.90 18.77
CA ALA A 47 -4.19 16.25 20.07
C ALA A 47 -3.35 17.09 21.06
N ARG A 48 -2.34 17.80 20.58
CA ARG A 48 -1.52 18.74 21.38
C ARG A 48 -2.35 19.87 22.01
N ASP A 49 -3.33 20.39 21.28
CA ASP A 49 -4.18 21.48 21.74
C ASP A 49 -5.25 20.97 22.70
N VAL A 50 -5.84 19.80 22.43
CA VAL A 50 -6.72 19.10 23.37
C VAL A 50 -5.99 18.82 24.68
N PHE A 51 -4.74 18.38 24.61
CA PHE A 51 -3.89 18.15 25.77
C PHE A 51 -3.62 19.45 26.55
N SER A 52 -3.25 20.52 25.84
CA SER A 52 -3.04 21.85 26.46
C SER A 52 -4.32 22.35 27.14
N LEU A 53 -5.48 22.10 26.54
CA LEU A 53 -6.78 22.47 27.10
C LEU A 53 -7.06 21.75 28.42
N ILE A 54 -6.72 20.47 28.55
CA ILE A 54 -6.86 19.72 29.81
C ILE A 54 -6.00 20.31 30.92
N LEU A 55 -4.77 20.70 30.59
CA LEU A 55 -3.86 21.29 31.58
C LEU A 55 -4.36 22.64 32.09
N VAL A 56 -5.05 23.41 31.25
CA VAL A 56 -5.53 24.75 31.59
C VAL A 56 -6.94 24.73 32.20
N CYS A 57 -7.81 23.79 31.82
CA CYS A 57 -9.22 23.80 32.21
C CYS A 57 -9.74 22.42 32.59
N LYS A 58 -9.84 22.16 33.91
CA LYS A 58 -10.36 20.90 34.47
C LYS A 58 -11.81 20.56 34.05
N ALA A 59 -12.61 21.55 33.66
CA ALA A 59 -13.99 21.32 33.24
C ALA A 59 -14.07 20.49 31.93
N PHE A 60 -13.07 20.58 31.06
CA PHE A 60 -13.00 19.77 29.85
C PHE A 60 -12.40 18.39 30.09
N TYR A 61 -11.90 18.10 31.31
CA TYR A 61 -11.17 16.87 31.58
C TYR A 61 -11.92 15.61 31.12
N PRO A 62 -13.20 15.36 31.45
CA PRO A 62 -13.86 14.11 31.06
C PRO A 62 -13.92 13.92 29.53
N VAL A 63 -14.28 14.98 28.80
CA VAL A 63 -14.48 14.93 27.34
C VAL A 63 -13.14 14.90 26.60
N ALA A 64 -12.23 15.81 26.97
CA ALA A 64 -10.92 15.90 26.34
C ALA A 64 -10.05 14.67 26.67
N HIS A 65 -10.18 14.08 27.86
CA HIS A 65 -9.54 12.82 28.21
C HIS A 65 -10.03 11.69 27.30
N GLN A 66 -11.34 11.55 27.12
CA GLN A 66 -11.89 10.55 26.22
C GLN A 66 -11.32 10.71 24.79
N ILE A 67 -11.27 11.93 24.26
CA ILE A 67 -10.75 12.20 22.91
C ILE A 67 -9.26 11.87 22.80
N LEU A 68 -8.45 12.32 23.75
CA LEU A 68 -7.02 12.03 23.74
C LEU A 68 -6.75 10.54 23.75
N TRP A 69 -7.49 9.77 24.55
CA TRP A 69 -7.23 8.36 24.73
C TRP A 69 -8.02 7.45 23.78
N SER A 70 -9.02 7.96 23.06
CA SER A 70 -9.69 7.22 21.98
C SER A 70 -8.89 7.24 20.67
N THR A 71 -7.93 8.15 20.53
CA THR A 71 -7.03 8.14 19.37
C THR A 71 -6.05 6.96 19.47
N PRO A 72 -5.66 6.34 18.33
CA PRO A 72 -4.73 5.22 18.33
C PRO A 72 -3.45 5.56 19.11
N LEU A 73 -2.90 4.56 19.80
CA LEU A 73 -1.54 4.68 20.34
C LEU A 73 -0.58 4.42 19.20
N VAL A 74 0.12 5.44 18.75
CA VAL A 74 1.08 5.32 17.64
C VAL A 74 2.48 5.27 18.21
N LEU A 75 3.14 4.13 18.00
CA LEU A 75 4.55 3.95 18.30
C LEU A 75 5.32 4.11 17.00
N ASP A 76 5.89 5.28 16.81
CA ASP A 76 6.77 5.59 15.68
C ASP A 76 8.20 5.80 16.22
N THR A 77 9.19 5.26 15.52
CA THR A 77 10.61 5.45 15.84
C THR A 77 11.11 6.84 15.42
N SER A 78 10.37 7.53 14.55
CA SER A 78 10.60 8.92 14.20
C SER A 78 10.35 9.83 15.42
N HIS A 79 11.13 10.90 15.60
CA HIS A 79 11.32 11.68 16.84
C HIS A 79 10.09 12.33 17.51
N TYR A 80 8.86 12.01 17.09
CA TYR A 80 7.64 12.36 17.79
C TYR A 80 7.30 11.27 18.82
N GLN A 81 8.06 11.21 19.91
CA GLN A 81 7.64 10.45 21.08
C GLN A 81 6.23 10.89 21.46
N ASP A 82 5.27 9.96 21.39
CA ASP A 82 3.87 10.22 21.71
C ASP A 82 3.82 10.86 23.10
N ILE A 83 3.22 12.05 23.15
CA ILE A 83 2.98 12.80 24.37
C ILE A 83 2.35 11.87 25.42
N LYS A 84 1.48 10.92 25.00
CA LYS A 84 0.87 9.93 25.89
C LYS A 84 1.89 9.08 26.65
N LEU A 85 2.92 8.56 25.98
CA LEU A 85 3.94 7.70 26.61
C LEU A 85 4.78 8.47 27.64
N ARG A 86 5.27 9.66 27.27
CA ARG A 86 6.04 10.51 28.19
C ARG A 86 5.26 10.88 29.45
N TYR A 87 3.96 11.12 29.32
CA TYR A 87 3.11 11.48 30.45
C TYR A 87 2.68 10.28 31.31
N ALA A 88 2.68 9.08 30.73
CA ALA A 88 2.35 7.85 31.44
C ALA A 88 3.51 7.24 32.22
N ALA A 89 4.76 7.55 31.85
CA ALA A 89 5.95 7.23 32.64
C ALA A 89 5.97 7.91 34.03
N SER A 90 5.05 8.84 34.29
CA SER A 90 4.91 9.54 35.56
C SER A 90 3.80 8.90 36.40
N ASP A 91 4.17 8.02 37.33
CA ASP A 91 3.26 7.36 38.29
C ASP A 91 2.39 8.33 39.13
N SER A 92 2.72 9.62 39.14
CA SER A 92 2.00 10.67 39.86
C SER A 92 0.90 11.36 39.04
N ASN A 93 0.67 10.95 37.78
CA ASN A 93 -0.24 11.66 36.89
C ASN A 93 -1.68 11.10 36.92
N PRO A 94 -2.72 11.88 37.27
CA PRO A 94 -4.12 11.44 37.25
C PRO A 94 -4.63 11.01 35.86
N LEU A 95 -3.88 11.32 34.79
CA LEU A 95 -4.15 10.84 33.42
C LEU A 95 -3.87 9.34 33.21
N TYR A 96 -3.33 8.64 34.21
CA TYR A 96 -2.94 7.22 34.13
C TYR A 96 -4.08 6.24 33.80
N MET A 97 -5.35 6.61 33.97
CA MET A 97 -6.50 5.73 33.67
C MET A 97 -6.88 5.70 32.17
N GLY A 98 -6.24 6.54 31.36
CA GLY A 98 -6.52 6.68 29.93
C GLY A 98 -6.31 5.43 29.09
N TRP A 99 -5.41 4.54 29.50
CA TRP A 99 -5.04 3.34 28.74
C TRP A 99 -6.20 2.41 28.40
N THR A 100 -7.21 2.36 29.26
CA THR A 100 -8.41 1.53 29.05
C THR A 100 -9.29 1.98 27.89
N PHE A 101 -9.12 3.24 27.45
CA PHE A 101 -9.83 3.81 26.29
C PHE A 101 -9.12 3.54 24.96
N ILE A 102 -7.84 3.15 24.99
CA ILE A 102 -7.10 2.83 23.77
C ILE A 102 -7.64 1.50 23.22
N LYS A 103 -8.26 1.56 22.04
CA LYS A 103 -8.76 0.40 21.31
C LYS A 103 -7.90 0.03 20.12
N ASP A 104 -7.18 1.00 19.57
CA ASP A 104 -6.33 0.81 18.41
C ASP A 104 -4.87 1.08 18.80
N PHE A 105 -4.01 0.13 18.50
CA PHE A 105 -2.57 0.18 18.76
C PHE A 105 -1.85 0.07 17.42
N LEU A 106 -1.10 1.09 17.06
CA LEU A 106 -0.39 1.18 15.79
C LEU A 106 1.11 1.23 16.04
N LEU A 107 1.85 0.30 15.46
CA LEU A 107 3.30 0.21 15.56
C LEU A 107 3.90 0.47 14.17
N LEU A 108 4.50 1.65 13.99
CA LEU A 108 5.06 2.12 12.71
C LEU A 108 6.58 2.05 12.69
N ASP A 109 7.12 1.78 11.50
CA ASP A 109 8.53 1.97 11.14
C ASP A 109 9.54 1.44 12.17
N ILE A 110 9.45 0.14 12.48
CA ILE A 110 10.54 -0.58 13.18
C ILE A 110 11.63 -0.99 12.18
N GLY A 111 11.91 -0.14 11.19
CA GLY A 111 12.89 -0.45 10.16
C GLY A 111 14.33 -0.52 10.65
N THR A 112 14.54 -0.09 11.89
CA THR A 112 15.59 -0.60 12.76
C THR A 112 14.93 -1.24 13.98
N PRO A 113 15.39 -2.40 14.47
CA PRO A 113 15.03 -2.97 15.78
C PRO A 113 15.62 -2.08 16.89
N GLN A 114 15.18 -0.84 16.91
CA GLN A 114 15.29 0.05 18.03
C GLN A 114 13.86 0.46 18.25
N MET A 115 13.20 -0.26 19.15
CA MET A 115 12.00 0.27 19.77
C MET A 115 12.24 1.73 20.21
N PRO A 116 11.17 2.53 20.38
CA PRO A 116 11.25 3.74 21.19
C PRO A 116 12.00 3.40 22.50
N ASP A 117 12.67 4.41 23.07
CA ASP A 117 13.54 4.29 24.25
C ASP A 117 13.16 3.14 25.21
N GLU A 118 14.16 2.47 25.78
CA GLU A 118 14.00 1.31 26.67
C GLU A 118 12.88 1.47 27.72
N GLU A 119 12.69 2.70 28.21
CA GLU A 119 11.62 3.08 29.13
C GLU A 119 10.22 2.90 28.52
N SER A 120 9.98 3.41 27.30
CA SER A 120 8.71 3.24 26.58
C SER A 120 8.38 1.78 26.34
N ALA A 121 9.36 0.96 25.93
CA ALA A 121 9.17 -0.48 25.77
C ALA A 121 8.78 -1.15 27.10
N ARG A 122 9.46 -0.80 28.20
CA ARG A 122 9.15 -1.30 29.55
C ARG A 122 7.74 -0.95 30.01
N ILE A 123 7.31 0.30 29.80
CA ILE A 123 5.95 0.77 30.14
C ILE A 123 4.91 -0.04 29.37
N LEU A 124 5.10 -0.25 28.07
CA LEU A 124 4.16 -1.01 27.26
C LEU A 124 4.06 -2.47 27.71
N ILE A 125 5.20 -3.10 28.01
CA ILE A 125 5.24 -4.45 28.58
C ILE A 125 4.43 -4.52 29.88
N GLU A 126 4.62 -3.56 30.79
CA GLU A 126 3.85 -3.50 32.04
C GLU A 126 2.35 -3.31 31.78
N LEU A 127 1.98 -2.45 30.82
CA LEU A 127 0.59 -2.19 30.48
C LEU A 127 -0.12 -3.41 29.88
N PHE A 128 0.56 -4.20 29.04
CA PHE A 128 0.05 -5.47 28.54
C PHE A 128 -0.08 -6.50 29.67
N HIS A 129 0.95 -6.68 30.49
CA HIS A 129 0.92 -7.66 31.59
C HIS A 129 -0.12 -7.33 32.67
N SER A 130 -0.32 -6.05 32.96
CA SER A 130 -1.32 -5.60 33.94
C SER A 130 -2.75 -5.60 33.39
N GLY A 131 -2.94 -5.81 32.08
CA GLY A 131 -4.24 -5.72 31.41
C GLY A 131 -4.83 -4.31 31.38
N LYS A 132 -4.03 -3.27 31.65
CA LYS A 132 -4.49 -1.87 31.58
C LYS A 132 -4.62 -1.39 30.14
N LEU A 133 -3.79 -1.92 29.25
CA LEU A 133 -3.86 -1.70 27.81
C LEU A 133 -4.55 -2.90 27.17
N GLU A 134 -5.77 -2.69 26.66
CA GLU A 134 -6.59 -3.74 26.04
C GLU A 134 -6.98 -3.36 24.60
N PRO A 135 -6.02 -3.29 23.66
CA PRO A 135 -6.31 -2.98 22.28
C PRO A 135 -7.13 -4.11 21.67
N ARG A 136 -8.11 -3.71 20.86
CA ARG A 136 -8.94 -4.59 20.02
C ARG A 136 -8.41 -4.64 18.60
N CYS A 137 -7.71 -3.61 18.15
CA CYS A 137 -7.02 -3.58 16.87
C CYS A 137 -5.54 -3.32 17.12
N ILE A 138 -4.70 -4.15 16.51
CA ILE A 138 -3.24 -4.04 16.56
C ILE A 138 -2.79 -3.99 15.12
N ASP A 139 -2.27 -2.84 14.70
CA ASP A 139 -1.75 -2.62 13.36
C ASP A 139 -0.23 -2.49 13.45
N ILE A 140 0.49 -3.32 12.69
CA ILE A 140 1.94 -3.44 12.75
C ILE A 140 2.49 -3.21 11.35
N GLU A 141 3.40 -2.25 11.22
CA GLU A 141 4.06 -1.89 9.97
C GLU A 141 5.59 -1.97 10.11
N ILE A 142 6.21 -2.84 9.31
CA ILE A 142 7.61 -3.23 9.46
C ILE A 142 8.36 -2.98 8.15
N TYR A 143 9.08 -1.86 8.13
CA TYR A 143 9.93 -1.44 7.03
C TYR A 143 11.34 -2.00 7.14
N GLY A 144 11.56 -3.26 6.78
CA GLY A 144 12.91 -3.84 6.83
C GLY A 144 13.93 -3.04 6.01
N ARG A 145 14.85 -2.32 6.67
CA ARG A 145 16.07 -1.84 6.01
C ARG A 145 17.08 -2.98 6.04
N GLU A 146 17.68 -3.32 4.90
CA GLU A 146 18.71 -4.36 4.76
C GLU A 146 20.03 -3.99 5.47
N ARG A 147 19.98 -3.67 6.76
CA ARG A 147 21.20 -3.63 7.58
C ARG A 147 21.47 -5.07 7.98
N GLY A 148 22.60 -5.60 7.49
CA GLY A 148 22.97 -7.01 7.64
C GLY A 148 22.81 -7.48 9.08
N GLU A 149 22.12 -8.61 9.24
CA GLU A 149 22.02 -9.57 10.37
C GLU A 149 22.44 -9.15 11.81
N GLU A 150 22.39 -7.87 12.17
CA GLU A 150 22.50 -7.46 13.56
C GLU A 150 21.20 -7.86 14.25
N GLY A 151 21.26 -8.95 15.02
CA GLY A 151 20.11 -9.52 15.70
C GLY A 151 19.32 -8.49 16.52
N LEU A 152 18.01 -8.75 16.69
CA LEU A 152 17.13 -7.94 17.53
C LEU A 152 17.73 -7.73 18.92
N ARG A 153 17.61 -6.51 19.46
CA ARG A 153 18.04 -6.22 20.84
C ARG A 153 17.17 -7.00 21.82
N VAL A 154 17.71 -7.28 23.01
CA VAL A 154 17.01 -8.04 24.06
C VAL A 154 15.65 -7.41 24.41
N HIS A 155 15.59 -6.09 24.55
CA HIS A 155 14.33 -5.39 24.88
C HIS A 155 13.27 -5.47 23.78
N ASP A 156 13.68 -5.51 22.51
CA ASP A 156 12.73 -5.71 21.42
C ASP A 156 12.11 -7.10 21.53
N GLN A 157 12.92 -8.12 21.83
CA GLN A 157 12.43 -9.49 22.02
C GLN A 157 11.43 -9.58 23.20
N GLU A 158 11.71 -8.90 24.31
CA GLU A 158 10.79 -8.87 25.46
C GLU A 158 9.46 -8.20 25.13
N PHE A 159 9.49 -7.06 24.43
CA PHE A 159 8.29 -6.38 23.97
C PHE A 159 7.45 -7.27 23.04
N TRP A 160 8.07 -7.85 22.01
CA TRP A 160 7.38 -8.74 21.07
C TRP A 160 6.78 -9.94 21.76
N LYS A 161 7.52 -10.53 22.71
CA LYS A 161 7.03 -11.63 23.53
C LYS A 161 5.79 -11.21 24.33
N SER A 162 5.84 -10.08 25.02
CA SER A 162 4.71 -9.55 25.81
C SER A 162 3.48 -9.25 24.95
N LEU A 163 3.67 -8.58 23.80
CA LEU A 163 2.59 -8.30 22.84
C LEU A 163 1.94 -9.58 22.32
N MET A 164 2.73 -10.60 22.02
CA MET A 164 2.19 -11.89 21.57
C MET A 164 1.54 -12.71 22.68
N GLU A 165 2.07 -12.67 23.90
CA GLU A 165 1.40 -13.26 25.05
C GLU A 165 0.03 -12.61 25.28
N TYR A 166 -0.07 -11.29 25.14
CA TYR A 166 -1.34 -10.58 25.15
C TYR A 166 -2.27 -11.06 24.03
N CYS A 167 -1.81 -11.14 22.78
CA CYS A 167 -2.63 -11.63 21.66
C CYS A 167 -3.17 -13.04 21.94
N ARG A 168 -2.30 -13.97 22.36
CA ARG A 168 -2.66 -15.35 22.70
C ARG A 168 -3.61 -15.48 23.88
N SER A 169 -3.60 -14.50 24.79
CA SER A 169 -4.51 -14.49 25.95
C SER A 169 -5.96 -14.23 25.56
N LYS A 170 -6.20 -13.68 24.36
CA LYS A 170 -7.54 -13.37 23.87
C LYS A 170 -8.04 -14.48 22.94
N PRO A 171 -9.35 -14.77 22.92
CA PRO A 171 -9.92 -15.71 21.95
C PRO A 171 -9.88 -15.13 20.52
N PRO A 172 -9.83 -15.98 19.49
CA PRO A 172 -9.90 -15.54 18.10
C PRO A 172 -11.14 -14.68 17.84
N GLY A 173 -10.93 -13.46 17.34
CA GLY A 173 -12.00 -12.53 16.97
C GLY A 173 -12.26 -11.42 17.98
N GLU A 174 -11.70 -11.51 19.20
CA GLU A 174 -11.69 -10.38 20.14
C GLU A 174 -10.64 -9.33 19.76
N ILE A 175 -9.53 -9.77 19.16
CA ILE A 175 -8.49 -8.90 18.62
C ILE A 175 -8.44 -9.09 17.10
N SER A 176 -8.24 -7.97 16.39
CA SER A 176 -7.85 -7.91 14.99
C SER A 176 -6.38 -7.52 14.89
N LEU A 177 -5.55 -8.40 14.34
CA LEU A 177 -4.16 -8.08 14.00
C LEU A 177 -4.05 -7.77 12.50
N THR A 178 -3.51 -6.60 12.17
CA THR A 178 -3.06 -6.23 10.82
C THR A 178 -1.54 -6.23 10.81
N LEU A 179 -0.96 -6.90 9.84
CA LEU A 179 0.49 -6.89 9.63
C LEU A 179 0.80 -6.43 8.22
N HIS A 180 1.62 -5.39 8.11
CA HIS A 180 2.26 -4.95 6.88
C HIS A 180 3.76 -5.12 7.05
N ALA A 181 4.35 -6.05 6.30
CA ALA A 181 5.75 -6.38 6.41
C ALA A 181 6.46 -6.25 5.06
N HIS A 182 7.75 -5.94 5.11
CA HIS A 182 8.62 -5.94 3.93
C HIS A 182 9.57 -7.14 3.86
N ASN A 183 9.66 -7.95 4.92
CA ASN A 183 10.49 -9.15 4.98
C ASN A 183 9.92 -10.21 5.94
N PHE A 184 10.56 -11.39 5.99
CA PHE A 184 10.13 -12.52 6.82
C PHE A 184 10.79 -12.58 8.22
N GLN A 185 11.71 -11.68 8.57
CA GLN A 185 12.56 -11.86 9.74
C GLN A 185 11.77 -11.90 11.06
N ILE A 186 10.71 -11.10 11.14
CA ILE A 186 9.88 -10.99 12.35
C ILE A 186 8.76 -12.03 12.42
N MET A 187 8.60 -12.84 11.38
CA MET A 187 7.45 -13.74 11.26
C MET A 187 7.46 -14.84 12.32
N SER A 188 8.64 -15.23 12.81
CA SER A 188 8.78 -16.18 13.92
C SER A 188 8.32 -15.62 15.26
N LEU A 189 8.23 -14.28 15.38
CA LEU A 189 7.82 -13.60 16.60
C LEU A 189 6.32 -13.30 16.63
N ILE A 190 5.57 -13.51 15.55
CA ILE A 190 4.16 -13.14 15.45
C ILE A 190 3.27 -14.37 15.54
N ASP A 191 2.21 -14.28 16.34
CA ASP A 191 1.14 -15.27 16.34
C ASP A 191 0.07 -14.92 15.29
N PHE A 192 0.05 -15.67 14.20
CA PHE A 192 -0.86 -15.40 13.10
C PHE A 192 -2.30 -15.88 13.33
N GLN A 193 -2.62 -16.54 14.45
CA GLN A 193 -4.00 -16.99 14.71
C GLN A 193 -5.00 -15.83 14.78
N HIS A 194 -4.53 -14.63 15.16
CA HIS A 194 -5.33 -13.41 15.24
C HIS A 194 -5.21 -12.51 14.00
N LEU A 195 -4.43 -12.94 13.00
CA LEU A 195 -4.17 -12.16 11.79
C LEU A 195 -5.45 -12.05 10.95
N VAL A 196 -5.96 -10.84 10.81
CA VAL A 196 -7.15 -10.52 9.99
C VAL A 196 -6.74 -9.93 8.66
N LYS A 197 -5.67 -9.14 8.63
CA LYS A 197 -5.12 -8.52 7.43
C LYS A 197 -3.62 -8.76 7.37
N PHE A 198 -3.14 -9.23 6.22
CA PHE A 198 -1.72 -9.44 5.98
C PHE A 198 -1.31 -8.85 4.64
N ARG A 199 -0.34 -7.94 4.70
CA ARG A 199 0.31 -7.38 3.53
C ARG A 199 1.80 -7.67 3.61
N LEU A 200 2.33 -8.34 2.60
CA LEU A 200 3.76 -8.55 2.43
C LEU A 200 4.21 -7.83 1.16
N ASP A 201 4.99 -6.77 1.33
CA ASP A 201 5.61 -5.99 0.27
C ASP A 201 7.10 -6.32 0.21
N TYR A 202 7.47 -7.43 -0.43
CA TYR A 202 8.89 -7.80 -0.46
C TYR A 202 9.62 -7.12 -1.61
N GLY A 203 10.73 -6.46 -1.25
CA GLY A 203 11.64 -5.82 -2.19
C GLY A 203 12.68 -6.79 -2.77
N TYR A 204 13.81 -6.23 -3.23
CA TYR A 204 14.96 -6.91 -3.83
C TYR A 204 15.73 -7.85 -2.88
N THR A 205 15.06 -8.72 -2.15
CA THR A 205 15.76 -9.75 -1.40
C THR A 205 16.47 -10.67 -2.39
N ASN A 206 17.72 -11.04 -2.11
CA ASN A 206 18.52 -11.99 -2.88
C ASN A 206 17.66 -13.13 -3.47
N LEU A 207 17.63 -13.22 -4.81
CA LEU A 207 16.83 -14.18 -5.60
C LEU A 207 17.12 -15.66 -5.32
N VAL A 208 18.11 -15.94 -4.45
CA VAL A 208 18.73 -17.24 -4.25
C VAL A 208 17.84 -18.23 -3.46
N ASN A 209 16.69 -17.81 -2.91
CA ASN A 209 15.88 -18.71 -2.09
C ASN A 209 14.35 -18.48 -2.14
N GLU A 210 13.76 -18.55 -3.33
CA GLU A 210 12.30 -18.44 -3.50
C GLU A 210 11.54 -19.58 -2.82
N ASP A 211 12.02 -20.81 -2.91
CA ASP A 211 11.37 -21.96 -2.27
C ASP A 211 11.25 -21.75 -0.76
N SER A 212 12.30 -21.27 -0.09
CA SER A 212 12.19 -20.94 1.34
C SER A 212 11.20 -19.83 1.62
N ARG A 213 11.03 -18.87 0.70
CA ARG A 213 10.06 -17.79 0.86
C ARG A 213 8.64 -18.32 0.73
N ILE A 214 8.37 -19.14 -0.27
CA ILE A 214 7.06 -19.80 -0.44
C ILE A 214 6.78 -20.74 0.74
N MET A 215 7.78 -21.47 1.24
CA MET A 215 7.63 -22.28 2.45
C MET A 215 7.30 -21.44 3.69
N ASN A 216 7.98 -20.31 3.89
CA ASN A 216 7.67 -19.41 5.01
C ASN A 216 6.25 -18.84 4.90
N LEU A 217 5.82 -18.41 3.71
CA LEU A 217 4.45 -18.00 3.47
C LEU A 217 3.46 -19.14 3.74
N THR A 218 3.77 -20.35 3.28
CA THR A 218 2.96 -21.55 3.51
C THR A 218 2.76 -21.78 5.02
N THR A 219 3.82 -21.65 5.82
CA THR A 219 3.74 -21.78 7.29
C THR A 219 2.86 -20.70 7.91
N ILE A 220 3.02 -19.44 7.50
CA ILE A 220 2.20 -18.32 7.99
C ILE A 220 0.72 -18.57 7.67
N LEU A 221 0.39 -18.83 6.40
CA LEU A 221 -0.99 -19.00 5.96
C LEU A 221 -1.67 -20.22 6.58
N ASN A 222 -0.94 -21.30 6.86
CA ASN A 222 -1.49 -22.45 7.59
C ASN A 222 -1.95 -22.12 9.01
N THR A 223 -1.44 -21.06 9.62
CA THR A 223 -1.79 -20.64 10.99
C THR A 223 -2.75 -19.45 11.01
N ALA A 224 -2.86 -18.70 9.92
CA ALA A 224 -3.68 -17.50 9.77
C ALA A 224 -5.18 -17.80 9.54
N VAL A 225 -5.81 -18.56 10.43
CA VAL A 225 -7.21 -19.03 10.27
C VAL A 225 -8.25 -17.90 10.28
N MET A 226 -7.89 -16.72 10.79
CA MET A 226 -8.76 -15.54 10.86
C MET A 226 -8.61 -14.58 9.68
N LEU A 227 -7.72 -14.88 8.74
CA LEU A 227 -7.32 -14.00 7.65
C LEU A 227 -8.49 -13.69 6.71
N LYS A 228 -8.75 -12.40 6.49
CA LYS A 228 -9.79 -11.89 5.60
C LYS A 228 -9.23 -11.11 4.42
N ASP A 229 -8.09 -10.45 4.61
CA ASP A 229 -7.42 -9.65 3.58
C ASP A 229 -5.97 -10.09 3.45
N LEU A 230 -5.58 -10.55 2.27
CA LEU A 230 -4.23 -10.96 1.95
C LEU A 230 -3.72 -10.18 0.74
N SER A 231 -2.58 -9.51 0.91
CA SER A 231 -1.87 -8.84 -0.17
C SER A 231 -0.42 -9.31 -0.22
N LEU A 232 -0.03 -9.95 -1.31
CA LEU A 232 1.31 -10.46 -1.55
C LEU A 232 1.89 -9.71 -2.74
N ILE A 233 2.71 -8.70 -2.47
CA ILE A 233 3.22 -7.75 -3.46
C ILE A 233 4.72 -7.91 -3.55
N SER A 234 5.17 -8.24 -4.75
CA SER A 234 6.57 -8.25 -5.12
C SER A 234 6.92 -6.99 -5.90
N ILE A 235 7.90 -6.25 -5.39
CA ILE A 235 8.46 -5.09 -6.09
C ILE A 235 9.50 -5.59 -7.11
N TRP A 236 9.04 -6.36 -8.11
CA TRP A 236 9.88 -6.74 -9.24
C TRP A 236 10.03 -5.58 -10.21
N ARG A 237 11.26 -5.30 -10.66
CA ARG A 237 11.50 -4.49 -11.86
C ARG A 237 11.57 -5.44 -13.07
N PRO A 238 10.57 -5.44 -13.96
CA PRO A 238 10.45 -6.40 -15.07
C PRO A 238 11.54 -6.29 -16.16
N PHE A 239 12.60 -5.52 -15.95
CA PHE A 239 13.58 -5.16 -16.99
C PHE A 239 15.04 -5.36 -16.59
N GLU A 240 15.34 -5.72 -15.34
CA GLU A 240 16.71 -5.87 -14.87
C GLU A 240 17.14 -7.34 -14.99
N GLN A 241 17.56 -7.68 -16.22
CA GLN A 241 18.39 -8.83 -16.63
C GLN A 241 17.77 -10.24 -16.57
N ASP A 242 18.03 -11.01 -17.63
CA ASP A 242 17.76 -12.45 -17.83
C ASP A 242 18.58 -13.31 -16.85
N ILE A 243 18.44 -13.07 -15.55
CA ILE A 243 19.02 -13.93 -14.54
C ILE A 243 18.28 -15.26 -14.67
N HIS A 244 19.00 -16.35 -14.95
CA HIS A 244 18.47 -17.71 -14.98
C HIS A 244 17.58 -17.94 -13.75
N ILE A 245 16.27 -17.88 -13.98
CA ILE A 245 15.28 -17.98 -12.93
C ILE A 245 15.13 -19.46 -12.63
N LEU A 246 15.56 -19.90 -11.44
CA LEU A 246 15.23 -21.24 -10.95
C LEU A 246 13.71 -21.32 -10.77
N GLU A 247 13.09 -22.28 -11.46
CA GLU A 247 11.68 -22.64 -11.29
C GLU A 247 11.44 -23.10 -9.85
N GLU A 248 10.29 -22.72 -9.27
CA GLU A 248 9.92 -23.16 -7.94
C GLU A 248 9.56 -24.66 -7.94
N SER A 249 9.88 -25.36 -6.84
CA SER A 249 9.58 -26.79 -6.72
C SER A 249 8.05 -27.05 -6.79
N PRO A 250 7.57 -28.01 -7.60
CA PRO A 250 6.16 -28.36 -7.65
C PRO A 250 5.58 -28.78 -6.29
N GLU A 251 6.39 -29.43 -5.45
CA GLU A 251 6.01 -29.82 -4.09
C GLU A 251 5.77 -28.60 -3.19
N VAL A 252 6.62 -27.57 -3.32
CA VAL A 252 6.49 -26.31 -2.57
C VAL A 252 5.22 -25.56 -3.01
N LEU A 253 4.98 -25.48 -4.32
CA LEU A 253 3.77 -24.87 -4.88
C LEU A 253 2.48 -25.62 -4.47
N ALA A 254 2.52 -26.96 -4.44
CA ALA A 254 1.41 -27.77 -3.97
C ALA A 254 1.12 -27.54 -2.47
N GLY A 255 2.16 -27.45 -1.63
CA GLY A 255 2.03 -27.09 -0.23
C GLY A 255 1.43 -25.70 -0.04
N PHE A 256 1.82 -24.74 -0.89
CA PHE A 256 1.28 -23.39 -0.88
C PHE A 256 -0.20 -23.34 -1.26
N GLN A 257 -0.61 -24.07 -2.30
CA GLN A 257 -2.03 -24.20 -2.68
C GLN A 257 -2.87 -24.79 -1.53
N GLN A 258 -2.39 -25.85 -0.87
CA GLN A 258 -3.08 -26.45 0.26
C GLN A 258 -3.24 -25.48 1.45
N ALA A 259 -2.30 -24.56 1.66
CA ALA A 259 -2.45 -23.53 2.68
C ALA A 259 -3.56 -22.54 2.32
N PHE A 260 -3.66 -22.14 1.05
CA PHE A 260 -4.73 -21.29 0.55
C PHE A 260 -6.12 -21.92 0.71
N ASP A 261 -6.25 -23.22 0.42
CA ASP A 261 -7.53 -23.94 0.53
C ASP A 261 -8.12 -23.89 1.96
N LYS A 262 -7.26 -23.71 2.97
CA LYS A 262 -7.66 -23.58 4.39
C LYS A 262 -8.12 -22.18 4.78
N LEU A 263 -7.85 -21.16 3.95
CA LEU A 263 -8.21 -19.76 4.21
C LEU A 263 -9.70 -19.50 3.92
N VAL A 264 -10.58 -20.22 4.59
CA VAL A 264 -12.02 -20.19 4.37
C VAL A 264 -12.65 -18.83 4.71
N ARG A 265 -11.95 -17.94 5.42
CA ARG A 265 -12.43 -16.60 5.76
C ARG A 265 -11.88 -15.51 4.83
N LEU A 266 -11.03 -15.87 3.87
CA LEU A 266 -10.42 -14.91 2.97
C LEU A 266 -11.48 -14.29 2.05
N GLU A 267 -11.65 -12.99 2.15
CA GLU A 267 -12.61 -12.20 1.37
C GLU A 267 -11.90 -11.37 0.29
N ARG A 268 -10.64 -10.99 0.52
CA ARG A 268 -9.85 -10.16 -0.38
C ARG A 268 -8.45 -10.75 -0.60
N LEU A 269 -8.06 -10.88 -1.86
CA LEU A 269 -6.75 -11.38 -2.28
C LEU A 269 -6.15 -10.46 -3.35
N VAL A 270 -4.93 -10.00 -3.08
CA VAL A 270 -4.06 -9.30 -4.04
C VAL A 270 -2.77 -10.09 -4.19
N ILE A 271 -2.42 -10.41 -5.43
CA ILE A 271 -1.15 -11.04 -5.78
C ILE A 271 -0.50 -10.18 -6.84
N GLU A 272 0.69 -9.66 -6.57
CA GLU A 272 1.48 -8.93 -7.55
C GLU A 272 2.88 -9.55 -7.67
N ASN A 273 3.16 -10.16 -8.83
CA ASN A 273 4.45 -10.72 -9.24
C ASN A 273 5.05 -11.68 -8.20
N LEU A 274 4.18 -12.46 -7.55
CA LEU A 274 4.59 -13.39 -6.50
C LEU A 274 5.39 -14.59 -7.04
N PHE A 275 4.94 -15.15 -8.17
CA PHE A 275 5.47 -16.38 -8.74
C PHE A 275 6.35 -16.10 -9.96
N LYS A 276 7.42 -16.88 -10.09
CA LYS A 276 8.26 -16.94 -11.28
C LYS A 276 7.71 -17.92 -12.29
N GLU A 277 7.21 -19.07 -11.83
CA GLU A 277 6.54 -20.07 -12.66
C GLU A 277 5.28 -19.48 -13.29
N LYS A 278 5.39 -19.05 -14.56
CA LYS A 278 4.32 -18.34 -15.29
C LYS A 278 3.05 -19.19 -15.45
N SER A 279 3.19 -20.51 -15.38
CA SER A 279 2.08 -21.46 -15.54
C SER A 279 1.34 -21.77 -14.25
N PHE A 280 1.88 -21.38 -13.08
CA PHE A 280 1.24 -21.66 -11.80
C PHE A 280 0.05 -20.73 -11.56
N PHE A 281 -1.16 -21.29 -11.60
CA PHE A 281 -2.37 -20.62 -11.14
C PHE A 281 -2.67 -21.01 -9.70
N LEU A 282 -2.57 -20.03 -8.81
CA LEU A 282 -3.06 -20.20 -7.45
C LEU A 282 -4.59 -20.12 -7.45
N SER A 283 -5.24 -21.25 -7.19
CA SER A 283 -6.69 -21.30 -7.09
C SER A 283 -7.16 -20.62 -5.80
N PRO A 284 -7.97 -19.55 -5.88
CA PRO A 284 -8.43 -18.84 -4.70
C PRO A 284 -9.49 -19.63 -3.92
N PRO A 285 -9.67 -19.35 -2.62
CA PRO A 285 -10.74 -19.93 -1.82
C PRO A 285 -12.13 -19.51 -2.30
N SER A 286 -13.13 -20.37 -2.09
CA SER A 286 -14.51 -20.15 -2.57
C SER A 286 -15.24 -18.95 -1.94
N ASN A 287 -14.74 -18.44 -0.81
CA ASN A 287 -15.35 -17.31 -0.09
C ASN A 287 -14.84 -15.93 -0.54
N LEU A 288 -13.94 -15.90 -1.53
CA LEU A 288 -13.34 -14.67 -2.01
C LEU A 288 -14.36 -13.76 -2.70
N LYS A 289 -14.34 -12.47 -2.35
CA LYS A 289 -15.17 -11.40 -2.96
C LYS A 289 -14.38 -10.47 -3.86
N TYR A 290 -13.10 -10.26 -3.56
CA TYR A 290 -12.21 -9.41 -4.32
C TYR A 290 -10.93 -10.18 -4.69
N LEU A 291 -10.64 -10.23 -5.99
CA LEU A 291 -9.42 -10.82 -6.53
C LEU A 291 -8.71 -9.81 -7.42
N GLN A 292 -7.45 -9.51 -7.09
CA GLN A 292 -6.55 -8.78 -7.95
C GLN A 292 -5.30 -9.60 -8.20
N ILE A 293 -5.00 -9.82 -9.47
CA ILE A 293 -3.79 -10.52 -9.90
C ILE A 293 -3.03 -9.63 -10.87
N LYS A 294 -1.80 -9.31 -10.53
CA LYS A 294 -0.83 -8.69 -11.42
C LYS A 294 0.33 -9.66 -11.58
N ALA A 295 0.41 -10.34 -12.72
CA ALA A 295 1.38 -11.41 -12.91
C ALA A 295 1.73 -11.60 -14.38
N MET A 296 2.84 -12.29 -14.63
CA MET A 296 3.05 -12.96 -15.91
C MET A 296 2.08 -14.14 -16.00
N THR A 297 1.54 -14.40 -17.18
CA THR A 297 0.54 -15.46 -17.39
C THR A 297 0.83 -16.21 -18.69
N THR A 298 0.58 -17.51 -18.71
CA THR A 298 0.64 -18.36 -19.91
C THR A 298 -0.77 -18.78 -20.38
N PRO A 299 -0.92 -19.39 -21.57
CA PRO A 299 -2.21 -19.96 -21.99
C PRO A 299 -2.77 -20.96 -20.98
N SER A 300 -1.93 -21.81 -20.36
CA SER A 300 -2.36 -22.78 -19.35
C SER A 300 -2.93 -22.10 -18.10
N TRP A 301 -2.31 -21.00 -17.66
CA TRP A 301 -2.80 -20.19 -16.54
C TRP A 301 -4.21 -19.65 -16.82
N TRP A 302 -4.42 -19.09 -18.02
CA TRP A 302 -5.72 -18.58 -18.47
C TRP A 302 -6.80 -19.66 -18.55
N LEU A 303 -6.45 -20.87 -19.02
CA LEU A 303 -7.36 -22.02 -19.00
C LEU A 303 -7.74 -22.41 -17.56
N GLN A 304 -6.80 -22.39 -16.63
CA GLN A 304 -7.07 -22.71 -15.22
C GLN A 304 -7.98 -21.67 -14.58
N LEU A 305 -7.70 -20.36 -14.79
CA LEU A 305 -8.57 -19.28 -14.35
C LEU A 305 -9.99 -19.42 -14.92
N SER A 306 -10.13 -19.71 -16.23
CA SER A 306 -11.45 -19.83 -16.86
C SER A 306 -12.32 -20.94 -16.28
N LYS A 307 -11.69 -22.01 -15.76
CA LYS A 307 -12.39 -23.15 -15.12
C LYS A 307 -12.63 -22.92 -13.63
N CYS A 308 -12.00 -21.91 -13.03
CA CYS A 308 -12.10 -21.64 -11.61
C CYS A 308 -13.48 -21.08 -11.25
N SER A 309 -14.21 -21.78 -10.40
CA SER A 309 -15.52 -21.35 -9.90
C SER A 309 -15.36 -20.68 -8.54
N ILE A 310 -15.64 -19.37 -8.49
CA ILE A 310 -15.52 -18.56 -7.28
C ILE A 310 -16.89 -17.91 -7.04
N PRO A 311 -17.81 -18.61 -6.35
CA PRO A 311 -19.24 -18.27 -6.34
C PRO A 311 -19.59 -16.99 -5.58
N LYS A 312 -18.63 -16.37 -4.88
CA LYS A 312 -18.82 -15.11 -4.16
C LYS A 312 -17.99 -13.97 -4.75
N LEU A 313 -17.31 -14.19 -5.88
CA LEU A 313 -16.42 -13.18 -6.44
C LEU A 313 -17.25 -12.03 -7.01
N GLU A 314 -17.08 -10.84 -6.45
CA GLU A 314 -17.77 -9.62 -6.85
C GLU A 314 -16.86 -8.76 -7.74
N THR A 315 -15.58 -8.67 -7.41
CA THR A 315 -14.60 -7.87 -8.16
C THR A 315 -13.43 -8.71 -8.63
N LEU A 316 -13.15 -8.65 -9.93
CA LEU A 316 -11.98 -9.27 -10.56
C LEU A 316 -11.14 -8.20 -11.26
N ILE A 317 -9.86 -8.12 -10.88
CA ILE A 317 -8.86 -7.25 -11.50
C ILE A 317 -7.69 -8.11 -11.99
N ILE A 318 -7.38 -8.07 -13.28
CA ILE A 318 -6.25 -8.83 -13.83
C ILE A 318 -5.34 -7.91 -14.64
N HIS A 319 -4.08 -7.82 -14.26
CA HIS A 319 -3.06 -7.08 -14.98
C HIS A 319 -1.97 -8.04 -15.47
N HIS A 320 -1.97 -8.36 -16.75
CA HIS A 320 -0.89 -9.10 -17.36
C HIS A 320 0.37 -8.22 -17.42
N GLN A 321 1.46 -8.69 -16.80
CA GLN A 321 2.75 -8.01 -16.93
C GLN A 321 3.49 -8.49 -18.16
N LEU A 322 3.84 -7.54 -19.03
CA LEU A 322 4.74 -7.79 -20.15
C LEU A 322 6.18 -7.86 -19.66
N THR A 323 6.85 -8.98 -19.89
CA THR A 323 8.31 -9.12 -19.76
C THR A 323 8.92 -9.39 -21.12
N ARG A 324 10.26 -9.27 -21.24
CA ARG A 324 10.98 -9.62 -22.48
C ARG A 324 10.69 -11.06 -22.92
N GLN A 325 10.76 -12.01 -21.99
CA GLN A 325 10.51 -13.43 -22.27
C GLN A 325 9.09 -13.74 -22.79
N CYS A 326 8.08 -12.92 -22.48
CA CYS A 326 6.74 -13.12 -23.04
C CYS A 326 6.70 -12.98 -24.58
N TRP A 327 7.72 -12.38 -25.18
CA TRP A 327 7.87 -12.28 -26.64
C TRP A 327 8.56 -13.51 -27.22
N ASP A 328 9.53 -14.07 -26.49
CA ASP A 328 10.26 -15.27 -26.93
C ASP A 328 9.42 -16.55 -26.83
N ASP A 329 8.43 -16.57 -25.91
CA ASP A 329 7.40 -17.62 -25.82
C ASP A 329 6.38 -17.56 -26.99
N GLN A 330 6.73 -16.92 -28.11
CA GLN A 330 5.88 -16.80 -29.29
C GLN A 330 5.36 -18.16 -29.75
N GLU A 331 6.15 -19.24 -29.61
CA GLU A 331 5.72 -20.60 -29.94
C GLU A 331 4.53 -21.10 -29.10
N GLN A 332 4.47 -20.78 -27.80
CA GLN A 332 3.33 -21.17 -26.95
C GLN A 332 2.04 -20.42 -27.30
N TRP A 333 2.18 -19.19 -27.80
CA TRP A 333 1.07 -18.37 -28.29
C TRP A 333 0.89 -18.47 -29.83
N SER A 334 1.60 -19.38 -30.50
CA SER A 334 1.79 -19.29 -31.96
C SER A 334 0.59 -19.75 -32.81
N LYS A 335 0.33 -18.90 -33.81
CA LYS A 335 -0.45 -19.05 -35.06
C LYS A 335 -1.98 -19.23 -34.96
N GLU A 336 -2.51 -19.88 -33.94
CA GLU A 336 -3.97 -19.99 -33.77
C GLU A 336 -4.45 -19.06 -32.66
N GLU A 337 -5.56 -18.39 -32.90
CA GLU A 337 -6.18 -17.49 -31.94
C GLU A 337 -6.58 -18.27 -30.69
N PHE A 338 -5.77 -18.19 -29.62
CA PHE A 338 -6.07 -18.86 -28.36
C PHE A 338 -7.36 -18.30 -27.78
N ARG A 339 -8.36 -19.19 -27.64
CA ARG A 339 -9.71 -18.87 -27.19
C ARG A 339 -10.08 -19.69 -25.97
N ILE A 340 -10.62 -19.03 -24.95
CA ILE A 340 -11.11 -19.67 -23.73
C ILE A 340 -12.50 -20.28 -23.93
N ASN A 341 -13.32 -19.69 -24.80
CA ASN A 341 -14.71 -20.05 -25.12
C ASN A 341 -15.75 -19.89 -24.00
N SER A 342 -15.38 -20.07 -22.73
CA SER A 342 -16.28 -19.91 -21.59
C SER A 342 -15.53 -19.70 -20.29
N VAL A 343 -16.15 -18.98 -19.34
CA VAL A 343 -15.62 -18.79 -17.98
C VAL A 343 -16.65 -19.25 -16.94
N ALA A 344 -16.16 -19.87 -15.86
CA ALA A 344 -16.98 -20.34 -14.75
C ALA A 344 -17.36 -19.23 -13.76
N ILE A 345 -16.67 -18.08 -13.81
CA ILE A 345 -16.92 -16.91 -12.95
C ILE A 345 -18.18 -16.19 -13.45
N THR A 346 -19.24 -16.20 -12.65
CA THR A 346 -20.60 -15.74 -13.06
C THR A 346 -21.24 -14.72 -12.09
N THR A 347 -20.51 -14.27 -11.08
CA THR A 347 -21.03 -13.42 -9.99
C THR A 347 -20.48 -11.99 -9.95
N LEU A 348 -19.71 -11.58 -10.96
CA LEU A 348 -19.01 -10.29 -10.96
C LEU A 348 -19.97 -9.10 -11.04
N THR A 349 -19.69 -8.10 -10.21
CA THR A 349 -20.27 -6.76 -10.24
C THR A 349 -19.27 -5.69 -10.70
N GLY A 350 -17.96 -6.02 -10.66
CA GLY A 350 -16.88 -5.21 -11.23
C GLY A 350 -15.82 -6.09 -11.91
N PHE A 351 -15.38 -5.67 -13.10
CA PHE A 351 -14.31 -6.34 -13.84
C PHE A 351 -13.36 -5.32 -14.47
N SER A 352 -12.08 -5.38 -14.14
CA SER A 352 -11.10 -4.55 -14.83
C SER A 352 -9.82 -5.31 -15.14
N GLY A 353 -9.04 -4.81 -16.08
CA GLY A 353 -7.75 -5.42 -16.35
C GLY A 353 -7.12 -5.09 -17.68
N GLU A 354 -5.98 -5.73 -17.88
CA GLU A 354 -5.14 -5.66 -19.04
C GLU A 354 -4.71 -7.09 -19.40
N GLY A 355 -5.08 -7.54 -20.60
CA GLY A 355 -4.74 -8.86 -21.11
C GLY A 355 -3.36 -8.88 -21.81
N PRO A 356 -2.81 -10.07 -22.10
CA PRO A 356 -1.61 -10.18 -22.91
C PRO A 356 -1.86 -9.67 -24.33
N VAL A 357 -0.84 -9.07 -24.96
CA VAL A 357 -0.92 -8.58 -26.35
C VAL A 357 -1.26 -9.71 -27.34
N PHE A 358 -0.69 -10.89 -27.08
CA PHE A 358 -0.94 -12.13 -27.81
C PHE A 358 -1.93 -13.06 -27.09
N GLY A 359 -2.67 -12.51 -26.13
CA GLY A 359 -3.49 -13.20 -25.16
C GLY A 359 -4.79 -13.79 -25.68
N THR A 360 -5.62 -14.22 -24.74
CA THR A 360 -6.99 -14.69 -24.95
C THR A 360 -7.85 -13.59 -25.55
N SER A 361 -8.02 -13.64 -26.86
CA SER A 361 -8.82 -12.65 -27.61
C SER A 361 -10.26 -12.52 -27.11
N ASP A 362 -10.81 -13.61 -26.56
CA ASP A 362 -12.22 -13.75 -26.18
C ASP A 362 -12.47 -13.75 -24.67
N PHE A 363 -11.45 -13.60 -23.81
CA PHE A 363 -11.64 -13.73 -22.36
C PHE A 363 -12.60 -12.68 -21.80
N ALA A 364 -12.39 -11.41 -22.18
CA ALA A 364 -13.25 -10.32 -21.76
C ALA A 364 -14.70 -10.54 -22.23
N ASP A 365 -14.87 -10.98 -23.48
CA ASP A 365 -16.19 -11.28 -24.04
C ASP A 365 -16.87 -12.43 -23.29
N CYS A 366 -16.10 -13.46 -22.92
CA CYS A 366 -16.57 -14.58 -22.12
C CYS A 366 -17.01 -14.13 -20.71
N ILE A 367 -16.23 -13.26 -20.05
CA ILE A 367 -16.59 -12.65 -18.75
C ILE A 367 -17.88 -11.84 -18.88
N LEU A 368 -18.01 -11.00 -19.90
CA LEU A 368 -19.21 -10.20 -20.13
C LEU A 368 -20.43 -11.08 -20.44
N ALA A 369 -20.27 -12.15 -21.21
CA ALA A 369 -21.33 -13.11 -21.52
C ALA A 369 -21.81 -13.86 -20.28
N ALA A 370 -20.88 -14.25 -19.40
CA ALA A 370 -21.17 -14.95 -18.15
C ALA A 370 -21.77 -14.02 -17.06
N ASN A 371 -21.45 -12.72 -17.08
CA ASN A 371 -21.78 -11.76 -16.02
C ASN A 371 -22.64 -10.61 -16.56
N LYS A 372 -23.92 -10.90 -16.85
CA LYS A 372 -24.87 -9.92 -17.42
C LYS A 372 -25.09 -8.67 -16.54
N GLY A 373 -24.71 -8.71 -15.26
CA GLY A 373 -24.86 -7.61 -14.31
C GLY A 373 -23.79 -6.51 -14.41
N LEU A 374 -22.76 -6.66 -15.26
CA LEU A 374 -21.61 -5.75 -15.31
C LEU A 374 -21.92 -4.34 -15.88
N ASN A 375 -23.12 -4.04 -16.36
CA ASN A 375 -23.72 -2.70 -16.64
C ASN A 375 -22.79 -1.47 -16.82
N GLY A 376 -21.69 -1.58 -17.58
CA GLY A 376 -20.69 -0.52 -17.74
C GLY A 376 -19.65 -0.38 -16.61
N ASN A 377 -19.77 -1.16 -15.53
CA ASN A 377 -18.74 -1.34 -14.49
C ASN A 377 -17.64 -2.32 -14.94
N HIS A 378 -17.13 -2.11 -16.15
CA HIS A 378 -15.99 -2.88 -16.64
C HIS A 378 -15.03 -2.01 -17.43
N GLU A 379 -13.74 -2.23 -17.21
CA GLU A 379 -12.66 -1.60 -17.94
C GLU A 379 -11.59 -2.64 -18.24
N PHE A 380 -11.75 -3.34 -19.36
CA PHE A 380 -10.74 -4.28 -19.82
C PHE A 380 -10.08 -3.76 -21.08
N ILE A 381 -8.80 -3.40 -20.95
CA ILE A 381 -8.01 -2.89 -22.05
C ILE A 381 -7.29 -4.09 -22.68
N SER A 382 -7.86 -4.62 -23.77
CA SER A 382 -7.17 -5.55 -24.66
C SER A 382 -6.39 -4.83 -25.77
N LYS A 383 -6.40 -3.49 -25.76
CA LYS A 383 -6.00 -2.68 -26.91
C LYS A 383 -4.49 -2.71 -27.14
N ARG A 384 -4.10 -3.47 -28.17
CA ARG A 384 -2.81 -3.39 -28.90
C ARG A 384 -2.41 -1.97 -29.33
N GLY A 385 -3.35 -1.02 -29.42
CA GLY A 385 -3.19 0.21 -30.18
C GLY A 385 -2.26 1.28 -29.57
N ASN A 386 -2.07 1.30 -28.25
CA ASN A 386 -1.30 2.35 -27.57
C ASN A 386 -0.12 1.82 -26.73
N GLN A 387 0.05 0.50 -26.61
CA GLN A 387 1.17 -0.06 -25.86
C GLN A 387 2.44 -0.01 -26.73
N VAL A 388 3.50 0.58 -26.20
CA VAL A 388 4.83 0.53 -26.81
C VAL A 388 5.31 -0.92 -26.73
N VAL A 389 5.75 -1.49 -27.85
CA VAL A 389 6.31 -2.83 -27.89
C VAL A 389 7.46 -2.91 -26.85
N PRO A 390 7.44 -3.82 -25.86
CA PRO A 390 8.44 -3.91 -24.81
C PRO A 390 9.88 -4.07 -25.32
N SER A 391 10.08 -4.69 -26.49
CA SER A 391 11.39 -4.72 -27.16
C SER A 391 11.81 -3.32 -27.60
N ILE A 392 10.91 -2.52 -28.18
CA ILE A 392 11.12 -1.10 -28.50
C ILE A 392 11.30 -0.26 -27.24
N GLN A 393 10.56 -0.53 -26.15
CA GLN A 393 10.73 0.19 -24.89
C GLN A 393 12.08 -0.12 -24.22
N SER A 394 12.47 -1.41 -24.24
CA SER A 394 13.78 -1.87 -23.78
C SER A 394 14.89 -1.26 -24.62
N PHE A 395 14.76 -1.29 -25.94
CA PHE A 395 15.68 -0.68 -26.88
C PHE A 395 15.79 0.82 -26.64
N ALA A 396 14.66 1.53 -26.49
CA ALA A 396 14.66 2.95 -26.17
C ALA A 396 15.34 3.27 -24.84
N ARG A 397 15.26 2.38 -23.83
CA ARG A 397 15.99 2.54 -22.57
C ARG A 397 17.49 2.32 -22.76
N VAL A 398 17.89 1.26 -23.47
CA VAL A 398 19.31 1.04 -23.82
C VAL A 398 19.84 2.24 -24.60
N MET A 399 19.13 2.72 -25.62
CA MET A 399 19.49 3.94 -26.37
C MET A 399 19.64 5.15 -25.46
N LYS A 400 18.75 5.31 -24.47
CA LYS A 400 18.80 6.42 -23.52
C LYS A 400 20.05 6.34 -22.62
N ASP A 401 20.34 5.15 -22.10
CA ASP A 401 21.48 4.92 -21.20
C ASP A 401 22.80 5.03 -21.98
N THR A 402 22.90 4.41 -23.17
CA THR A 402 24.06 4.56 -24.07
C THR A 402 24.26 6.02 -24.49
N MET A 403 23.19 6.75 -24.81
CA MET A 403 23.29 8.18 -25.11
C MET A 403 23.81 8.98 -23.90
N HIS A 404 23.40 8.64 -22.69
CA HIS A 404 23.91 9.28 -21.48
C HIS A 404 25.42 9.07 -21.34
N ASP A 405 25.90 7.84 -21.49
CA ASP A 405 27.33 7.49 -21.39
C ASP A 405 28.16 8.16 -22.50
N ILE A 406 27.65 8.19 -23.74
CA ILE A 406 28.29 8.88 -24.87
C ILE A 406 28.39 10.38 -24.59
N LEU A 407 27.33 10.99 -24.07
CA LEU A 407 27.32 12.41 -23.73
C LEU A 407 28.36 12.72 -22.64
N GLU A 408 28.45 11.92 -21.57
CA GLU A 408 29.47 12.12 -20.53
C GLU A 408 30.89 11.98 -21.08
N SER A 409 31.12 10.93 -21.88
CA SER A 409 32.41 10.66 -22.52
C SER A 409 32.82 11.79 -23.47
N LYS A 410 31.96 12.17 -24.41
CA LYS A 410 32.25 13.25 -25.39
C LYS A 410 32.36 14.63 -24.75
N LEU A 411 31.60 14.90 -23.69
CA LEU A 411 31.74 16.15 -22.96
C LEU A 411 33.12 16.26 -22.31
N SER A 412 33.67 15.14 -21.79
CA SER A 412 35.01 15.12 -21.22
C SER A 412 36.13 15.39 -22.25
N GLU A 413 35.89 15.05 -23.53
CA GLU A 413 36.79 15.34 -24.65
C GLU A 413 36.72 16.82 -25.12
N CYS A 414 35.62 17.52 -24.82
CA CYS A 414 35.36 18.91 -25.24
C CYS A 414 36.07 19.94 -24.34
N THR A 415 37.39 19.90 -24.29
CA THR A 415 38.21 20.85 -23.53
C THR A 415 38.51 22.12 -24.33
N TRP A 416 38.86 23.22 -23.66
CA TRP A 416 39.31 24.45 -24.33
C TRP A 416 40.50 24.25 -25.26
N GLU A 417 41.37 23.28 -24.97
CA GLU A 417 42.49 22.93 -25.83
C GLU A 417 42.02 22.30 -27.15
N ASN A 418 41.02 21.42 -27.09
CA ASN A 418 40.54 20.67 -28.24
C ASN A 418 39.55 21.46 -29.10
N VAL A 419 38.61 22.18 -28.49
CA VAL A 419 37.53 22.89 -29.21
C VAL A 419 37.69 24.40 -29.25
N GLY A 420 38.57 24.98 -28.43
CA GLY A 420 38.77 26.44 -28.34
C GLY A 420 39.15 27.11 -29.66
N PRO A 421 40.05 26.53 -30.49
CA PRO A 421 40.34 27.05 -31.82
C PRO A 421 39.10 27.07 -32.73
N LEU A 422 38.33 25.96 -32.77
CA LEU A 422 37.12 25.86 -33.58
C LEU A 422 36.03 26.84 -33.13
N LEU A 423 35.87 27.00 -31.81
CA LEU A 423 34.91 27.93 -31.23
C LEU A 423 35.23 29.39 -31.60
N ARG A 424 36.53 29.74 -31.63
CA ARG A 424 37.00 31.07 -32.03
C ARG A 424 36.76 31.34 -33.52
N ASP A 425 37.03 30.35 -34.36
CA ASP A 425 37.02 30.53 -35.81
C ASP A 425 35.62 30.39 -36.41
N ARG A 426 34.76 29.57 -35.82
CA ARG A 426 33.49 29.12 -36.42
C ARG A 426 32.27 29.37 -35.52
N GLY A 427 32.47 29.78 -34.27
CA GLY A 427 31.41 30.05 -33.32
C GLY A 427 30.87 28.82 -32.60
N VAL A 428 30.01 29.07 -31.61
CA VAL A 428 29.43 28.04 -30.71
C VAL A 428 28.55 27.07 -31.48
N ASP A 429 27.69 27.57 -32.37
CA ASP A 429 26.74 26.74 -33.12
C ASP A 429 27.43 25.64 -33.96
N PHE A 430 28.59 25.97 -34.54
CA PHE A 430 29.39 25.02 -35.31
C PHE A 430 29.98 23.92 -34.43
N VAL A 431 30.48 24.27 -33.25
CA VAL A 431 31.04 23.28 -32.30
C VAL A 431 29.93 22.41 -31.70
N THR A 432 28.76 22.98 -31.42
CA THR A 432 27.57 22.23 -30.96
C THR A 432 27.07 21.25 -32.02
N ASP A 433 27.06 21.62 -33.31
CA ASP A 433 26.71 20.72 -34.41
C ASP A 433 27.71 19.56 -34.55
N ILE A 434 29.02 19.82 -34.45
CA ILE A 434 30.04 18.76 -34.45
C ILE A 434 29.81 17.80 -33.28
N PHE A 435 29.65 18.33 -32.06
CA PHE A 435 29.42 17.53 -30.87
C PHE A 435 28.17 16.64 -31.00
N ALA A 436 27.05 17.21 -31.46
CA ALA A 436 25.81 16.46 -31.64
C ALA A 436 25.94 15.36 -32.69
N ARG A 437 26.61 15.65 -33.83
CA ARG A 437 26.84 14.66 -34.89
C ARG A 437 27.75 13.53 -34.43
N ASP A 438 28.78 13.83 -33.66
CA ASP A 438 29.68 12.80 -33.13
C ASP A 438 28.96 11.91 -32.11
N CYS A 439 28.16 12.48 -31.20
CA CYS A 439 27.34 11.69 -30.27
C CYS A 439 26.36 10.78 -31.01
N LEU A 440 25.64 11.30 -32.00
CA LEU A 440 24.69 10.52 -32.81
C LEU A 440 25.39 9.42 -33.63
N ARG A 441 26.58 9.71 -34.17
CA ARG A 441 27.38 8.72 -34.92
C ARG A 441 27.84 7.59 -34.03
N THR A 442 28.35 7.90 -32.84
CA THR A 442 28.75 6.90 -31.84
C THR A 442 27.55 6.09 -31.38
N LEU A 443 26.42 6.74 -31.07
CA LEU A 443 25.20 6.03 -30.66
C LEU A 443 24.74 5.07 -31.76
N ASN A 444 24.77 5.51 -33.02
CA ASN A 444 24.39 4.66 -34.15
C ASN A 444 25.33 3.45 -34.26
N ALA A 445 26.65 3.65 -34.14
CA ALA A 445 27.62 2.56 -34.18
C ALA A 445 27.43 1.56 -33.02
N ASP A 446 27.27 2.06 -31.79
CA ASP A 446 27.09 1.23 -30.60
C ASP A 446 25.76 0.46 -30.65
N ILE A 447 24.70 1.08 -31.16
CA ILE A 447 23.41 0.40 -31.40
C ILE A 447 23.56 -0.71 -32.45
N TYR A 448 24.25 -0.45 -33.57
CA TYR A 448 24.46 -1.48 -34.59
C TYR A 448 25.26 -2.66 -34.03
N GLN A 449 26.31 -2.37 -33.27
CA GLN A 449 27.08 -3.42 -32.59
C GLN A 449 26.21 -4.20 -31.61
N PHE A 450 25.40 -3.51 -30.80
CA PHE A 450 24.47 -4.14 -29.84
C PHE A 450 23.43 -5.04 -30.53
N ILE A 451 22.96 -4.66 -31.72
CA ILE A 451 22.07 -5.48 -32.55
C ILE A 451 22.83 -6.69 -33.15
N GLU A 452 24.02 -6.48 -33.70
CA GLU A 452 24.84 -7.54 -34.32
C GLU A 452 25.29 -8.60 -33.30
N ASP A 453 25.58 -8.19 -32.07
CA ASP A 453 25.97 -9.08 -30.98
C ASP A 453 24.81 -9.98 -30.48
N GLY A 454 23.60 -9.80 -31.02
CA GLY A 454 22.42 -10.55 -30.60
C GLY A 454 22.00 -10.23 -29.16
N ALA A 455 22.46 -9.11 -28.60
CA ALA A 455 22.09 -8.67 -27.25
C ALA A 455 20.61 -8.27 -27.15
N ILE A 456 19.92 -8.16 -28.30
CA ILE A 456 18.47 -8.12 -28.43
C ILE A 456 18.07 -9.32 -29.30
N PRO A 457 17.38 -10.34 -28.77
CA PRO A 457 16.70 -11.29 -29.62
C PRO A 457 15.61 -10.52 -30.39
N LEU A 458 15.77 -10.40 -31.69
CA LEU A 458 14.80 -9.79 -32.61
C LEU A 458 13.71 -10.77 -33.01
#